data_AF-A0A9K3KY33-F1
#
_entry.id   AF-A0A9K3KY33-F1
#
_cell.length_a   1.000
_cell.length_b   1.000
_cell.length_c   1.000
_cell.angle_alpha   90.00
_cell.angle_beta   90.00
_cell.angle_gamma   90.00
#
_symmetry.space_group_name_H-M   'P 1'
#
loop_
_entity.id
_entity.type
_entity.pdbx_description
1 polymer ?
#
loop_
_entity_poly.entity_id
_entity_poly.type
_entity_poly.pdbx_seq_one_letter_code
_entity_poly.pdbx_strand_id
1 'polypeptide(L)'
;MTAGTVTRDGLEAMINGCLENSALYQLVLTLKNSPTPAIQQEETLTGDEAGTMTPMWGSHIWGGRIHPVPQEFTFPNSCSQIAWQYWMCGDRQKRYPPLRNLSRDDMPSTNMRKRLSDLRYLMQLVEKRVEEQGKWIANPSIEQANEMFEVGKDVLDISDVSEKGRKRRGLQMKWTSMVTQVRNKRKSHRTS
;
A
#
# COMPACT_ATOMS: atom_id res chain seq x y z
N MET A 1 -25.57 -20.54 -40.99
CA MET A 1 -25.14 -20.43 -39.57
C MET A 1 -24.04 -19.39 -39.52
N THR A 2 -24.35 -18.13 -39.20
CA THR A 2 -23.36 -17.05 -39.13
C THR A 2 -22.89 -16.91 -37.69
N ALA A 3 -21.61 -17.20 -37.45
CA ALA A 3 -20.95 -17.00 -36.17
C ALA A 3 -20.94 -15.50 -35.85
N GLY A 4 -21.61 -15.10 -34.77
CA GLY A 4 -21.62 -13.72 -34.30
C GLY A 4 -20.27 -13.38 -33.67
N THR A 5 -19.34 -12.86 -34.46
CA THR A 5 -18.10 -12.29 -33.96
C THR A 5 -18.45 -11.04 -33.16
N VAL A 6 -18.36 -11.12 -31.84
CA VAL A 6 -18.50 -9.96 -30.97
C VAL A 6 -17.31 -9.03 -31.23
N THR A 7 -17.52 -8.01 -32.06
CA THR A 7 -16.52 -6.98 -32.33
C THR A 7 -16.31 -6.15 -31.06
N ARG A 8 -15.08 -5.65 -30.87
CA ARG A 8 -14.75 -4.76 -29.74
C ARG A 8 -15.72 -3.59 -29.62
N ASP A 9 -16.10 -3.01 -30.75
CA ASP A 9 -17.03 -1.89 -30.82
C ASP A 9 -18.43 -2.29 -30.34
N GLY A 10 -18.84 -3.55 -30.58
CA GLY A 10 -20.07 -4.12 -30.05
C GLY A 10 -20.05 -4.25 -28.53
N LEU A 11 -18.91 -4.64 -27.94
CA LEU A 11 -18.75 -4.69 -26.48
C LEU A 11 -18.73 -3.29 -25.87
N GLU A 12 -18.02 -2.34 -26.48
CA GLU A 12 -17.98 -0.95 -26.00
C GLU A 12 -19.38 -0.32 -26.06
N ALA A 13 -20.14 -0.56 -27.14
CA ALA A 13 -21.52 -0.11 -27.25
C ALA A 13 -22.44 -0.75 -26.18
N MET A 14 -22.29 -2.05 -25.91
CA MET A 14 -23.08 -2.74 -24.87
C MET A 14 -22.75 -2.22 -23.47
N ILE A 15 -21.47 -2.00 -23.16
CA ILE A 15 -21.03 -1.46 -21.86
C ILE A 15 -21.58 -0.04 -21.68
N ASN A 16 -21.47 0.81 -22.69
CA ASN A 16 -21.99 2.17 -22.63
C ASN A 16 -23.53 2.17 -22.48
N GLY A 17 -24.24 1.32 -23.22
CA GLY A 17 -25.70 1.19 -23.08
C GLY A 17 -26.15 0.65 -21.72
N CYS A 18 -25.39 -0.26 -21.11
CA CYS A 18 -25.65 -0.72 -19.73
C CYS A 18 -25.42 0.39 -18.70
N LEU A 19 -24.41 1.24 -18.93
CA LEU A 19 -24.12 2.35 -18.04
C LEU A 19 -25.17 3.46 -18.16
N GLU A 20 -25.62 3.80 -19.37
CA GLU A 20 -26.66 4.80 -19.63
C GLU A 20 -28.01 4.44 -18.99
N ASN A 21 -28.38 3.15 -18.99
CA ASN A 21 -29.59 2.64 -18.34
C ASN A 21 -29.49 2.58 -16.81
N SER A 22 -28.31 2.87 -16.26
CA SER A 22 -28.06 2.91 -14.81
C SER A 22 -27.86 4.35 -14.35
N ALA A 23 -28.28 4.66 -13.12
CA ALA A 23 -27.99 5.95 -12.49
C ALA A 23 -26.47 6.22 -12.31
N LEU A 24 -25.61 5.27 -12.66
CA LEU A 24 -24.16 5.40 -12.62
C LEU A 24 -23.62 6.33 -13.72
N TYR A 25 -24.33 6.49 -14.85
CA TYR A 25 -23.89 7.41 -15.90
C TYR A 25 -23.79 8.86 -15.41
N GLN A 26 -24.77 9.29 -14.61
CA GLN A 26 -24.76 10.61 -13.98
C GLN A 26 -23.65 10.75 -12.96
N LEU A 27 -23.29 9.70 -12.22
CA LEU A 27 -22.15 9.70 -11.31
C LEU A 27 -20.82 9.80 -12.07
N VAL A 28 -20.66 9.06 -13.17
CA VAL A 28 -19.46 9.11 -14.01
C VAL A 28 -19.29 10.48 -14.66
N LEU A 29 -20.37 11.07 -15.18
CA LEU A 29 -20.35 12.44 -15.70
C LEU A 29 -20.06 13.45 -14.59
N THR A 30 -20.63 13.28 -13.40
CA THR A 30 -20.36 14.16 -12.25
C THR A 30 -18.91 14.05 -11.80
N LEU A 31 -18.29 12.87 -11.87
CA LEU A 31 -16.86 12.68 -11.61
C LEU A 31 -15.97 13.27 -12.71
N LYS A 32 -16.40 13.22 -13.97
CA LYS A 32 -15.66 13.79 -15.11
C LYS A 32 -15.79 15.30 -15.22
N ASN A 33 -16.93 15.86 -14.81
CA ASN A 33 -17.30 17.26 -14.97
C ASN A 33 -17.33 18.05 -13.65
N SER A 34 -17.10 17.41 -12.51
CA SER A 34 -16.87 18.17 -11.27
C SER A 34 -15.56 18.93 -11.42
N PRO A 35 -15.57 20.26 -11.24
CA PRO A 35 -14.36 20.91 -10.78
C PRO A 35 -14.05 20.24 -9.46
N THR A 36 -12.87 19.61 -9.34
CA THR A 36 -12.29 19.23 -8.06
C THR A 36 -12.61 20.36 -7.09
N PRO A 37 -13.33 20.13 -5.97
CA PRO A 37 -13.56 21.19 -5.01
C PRO A 37 -12.19 21.70 -4.61
N ALA A 38 -11.90 22.91 -5.05
CA ALA A 38 -10.70 23.63 -4.72
C ALA A 38 -10.74 23.85 -3.22
N ILE A 39 -10.11 22.95 -2.47
CA ILE A 39 -9.44 23.35 -1.24
C ILE A 39 -8.33 24.29 -1.72
N GLN A 40 -8.64 25.58 -1.73
CA GLN A 40 -7.72 26.67 -2.02
C GLN A 40 -6.65 26.68 -0.93
N GLN A 41 -5.56 25.93 -1.07
CA GLN A 41 -4.37 26.12 -0.23
C GLN A 41 -3.11 25.91 -1.07
N GLU A 42 -2.65 27.05 -1.61
CA GLU A 42 -1.31 27.44 -2.05
C GLU A 42 -0.31 26.33 -2.42
N GLU A 43 -0.01 26.26 -3.71
CA GLU A 43 1.26 25.73 -4.22
C GLU A 43 2.41 26.63 -3.74
N THR A 44 2.88 26.44 -2.51
CA THR A 44 4.20 26.96 -2.12
C THR A 44 5.26 25.99 -2.62
N LEU A 45 5.70 26.23 -3.86
CA LEU A 45 6.88 25.61 -4.46
C LEU A 45 8.13 26.23 -3.80
N THR A 46 8.71 25.56 -2.79
CA THR A 46 10.08 25.82 -2.38
C THR A 46 11.00 24.91 -3.20
N GLY A 47 11.63 25.48 -4.23
CA GLY A 47 12.61 24.80 -5.05
C GLY A 47 13.95 24.74 -4.33
N ASP A 48 14.42 23.53 -4.06
CA ASP A 48 15.83 23.27 -3.79
C ASP A 48 16.49 22.70 -5.06
N GLU A 49 17.71 23.17 -5.30
CA GLU A 49 18.58 23.13 -6.50
C GLU A 49 19.03 21.72 -6.97
N ALA A 50 18.20 20.69 -6.83
CA ALA A 50 18.55 19.33 -7.27
C ALA A 50 17.37 18.53 -7.80
N GLY A 51 16.45 19.15 -8.56
CA GLY A 51 15.51 18.48 -9.50
C GLY A 51 14.64 17.33 -8.98
N THR A 52 14.66 17.04 -7.67
CA THR A 52 14.01 15.91 -7.04
C THR A 52 12.81 16.49 -6.32
N MET A 53 11.66 16.55 -7.01
CA MET A 53 10.43 16.97 -6.37
C MET A 53 10.13 16.02 -5.21
N THR A 54 10.40 16.47 -3.99
CA THR A 54 10.01 15.74 -2.79
C THR A 54 8.50 15.89 -2.67
N PRO A 55 7.72 14.80 -2.73
CA PRO A 55 6.27 14.90 -2.59
C PRO A 55 5.93 15.52 -1.23
N MET A 56 5.16 16.61 -1.27
CA MET A 56 4.67 17.25 -0.07
C MET A 56 3.65 16.32 0.60
N TRP A 57 4.00 15.85 1.80
CA TRP A 57 3.14 15.00 2.61
C TRP A 57 2.07 15.85 3.32
N GLY A 58 0.93 15.22 3.63
CA GLY A 58 -0.15 15.85 4.38
C GLY A 58 0.26 16.11 5.82
N SER A 59 -0.34 17.15 6.41
CA SER A 59 -0.25 17.41 7.85
C SER A 59 -1.67 17.51 8.43
N HIS A 60 -1.83 16.98 9.64
CA HIS A 60 -3.10 16.85 10.34
C HIS A 60 -2.91 17.24 11.80
N ILE A 61 -3.88 17.93 12.40
CA ILE A 61 -3.78 18.37 13.80
C ILE A 61 -4.78 17.58 14.63
N TRP A 62 -4.29 16.87 15.63
CA TRP A 62 -5.10 16.21 16.65
C TRP A 62 -4.28 16.07 17.94
N GLY A 63 -4.95 16.05 19.09
CA GLY A 63 -4.26 16.03 20.39
C GLY A 63 -3.34 17.25 20.64
N GLY A 64 -3.58 18.37 19.96
CA GLY A 64 -2.78 19.60 20.07
C GLY A 64 -1.40 19.52 19.42
N ARG A 65 -1.13 18.51 18.59
CA ARG A 65 0.13 18.32 17.86
C ARG A 65 -0.12 18.13 16.37
N ILE A 66 0.90 18.42 15.57
CA ILE A 66 0.89 18.17 14.13
C ILE A 66 1.36 16.73 13.89
N HIS A 67 0.61 16.01 13.07
CA HIS A 67 0.82 14.62 12.72
C HIS A 67 0.79 14.42 11.19
N PRO A 68 1.55 13.46 10.65
CA PRO A 68 1.58 13.13 9.22
C PRO A 68 0.36 12.35 8.72
N VAL A 69 -0.52 11.89 9.63
CA VAL A 69 -1.72 11.10 9.31
C VAL A 69 -2.92 11.61 10.10
N PRO A 70 -4.15 11.48 9.58
CA PRO A 70 -5.36 11.93 10.27
C PRO A 70 -5.70 11.04 11.47
N GLN A 71 -6.60 11.51 12.34
CA GLN A 71 -7.00 10.80 13.56
C GLN A 71 -7.75 9.49 13.25
N GLU A 72 -8.37 9.39 12.07
CA GLU A 72 -9.11 8.24 11.55
C GLU A 72 -8.19 7.26 10.79
N PHE A 73 -6.88 7.48 10.80
CA PHE A 73 -5.94 6.66 10.06
C PHE A 73 -6.04 5.18 10.44
N THR A 74 -6.14 4.34 9.40
CA THR A 74 -6.10 2.89 9.54
C THR A 74 -5.20 2.27 8.49
N PHE A 75 -4.44 1.25 8.89
CA PHE A 75 -3.64 0.49 7.96
C PHE A 75 -4.53 -0.29 6.98
N PRO A 76 -4.22 -0.25 5.67
CA PRO A 76 -4.98 -0.99 4.67
C PRO A 76 -4.91 -2.49 4.93
N ASN A 77 -6.03 -3.15 4.64
CA ASN A 77 -6.18 -4.60 4.78
C ASN A 77 -5.60 -5.31 3.55
N SER A 78 -4.29 -5.21 3.36
CA SER A 78 -3.61 -5.62 2.14
C SER A 78 -2.68 -6.83 2.37
N CYS A 79 -2.16 -7.38 1.27
CA CYS A 79 -1.10 -8.36 1.32
C CYS A 79 0.27 -7.73 1.65
N SER A 80 1.28 -8.55 1.94
CA SER A 80 2.62 -8.10 2.32
C SER A 80 3.31 -7.25 1.25
N GLN A 81 3.13 -7.57 -0.04
CA GLN A 81 3.72 -6.78 -1.13
C GLN A 81 3.15 -5.37 -1.19
N ILE A 82 1.82 -5.23 -1.11
CA ILE A 82 1.17 -3.91 -1.08
C ILE A 82 1.54 -3.15 0.20
N ALA A 83 1.63 -3.84 1.34
CA ALA A 83 2.09 -3.21 2.57
C ALA A 83 3.54 -2.71 2.47
N TRP A 84 4.40 -3.40 1.73
CA TRP A 84 5.76 -2.95 1.42
C TRP A 84 5.79 -1.70 0.53
N GLN A 85 4.90 -1.60 -0.46
CA GLN A 85 4.76 -0.38 -1.26
C GLN A 85 4.40 0.82 -0.37
N TYR A 86 3.43 0.68 0.55
CA TYR A 86 3.13 1.75 1.50
C TYR A 86 4.30 2.04 2.45
N TRP A 87 5.06 1.02 2.84
CA TRP A 87 6.25 1.16 3.68
C TRP A 87 7.35 2.01 3.02
N MET A 88 7.60 1.79 1.72
CA MET A 88 8.66 2.46 0.98
C MET A 88 8.22 3.77 0.31
N CYS A 89 7.00 3.83 -0.22
CA CYS A 89 6.55 4.94 -1.06
C CYS A 89 5.44 5.79 -0.42
N GLY A 90 4.78 5.29 0.63
CA GLY A 90 3.61 5.95 1.22
C GLY A 90 2.37 5.85 0.34
N ASP A 91 1.39 6.73 0.59
CA ASP A 91 0.18 6.88 -0.23
C ASP A 91 0.14 8.28 -0.83
N ARG A 92 0.45 8.40 -2.12
CA ARG A 92 0.46 9.70 -2.80
C ARG A 92 -0.92 10.30 -2.96
N GLN A 93 -1.96 9.47 -3.11
CA GLN A 93 -3.33 9.95 -3.28
C GLN A 93 -3.86 10.56 -1.99
N LYS A 94 -3.52 9.95 -0.85
CA LYS A 94 -3.88 10.47 0.48
C LYS A 94 -2.82 11.38 1.10
N ARG A 95 -1.72 11.62 0.37
CA ARG A 95 -0.51 12.33 0.84
C ARG A 95 0.06 11.78 2.15
N TYR A 96 -0.04 10.46 2.39
CA TYR A 96 0.60 9.84 3.54
C TYR A 96 2.07 9.55 3.23
N PRO A 97 3.01 9.91 4.12
CA PRO A 97 4.42 9.58 3.91
C PRO A 97 4.65 8.07 3.96
N PRO A 98 5.83 7.61 3.51
CA PRO A 98 6.24 6.24 3.69
C PRO A 98 6.08 5.82 5.15
N LEU A 99 5.42 4.68 5.36
CA LEU A 99 5.05 4.25 6.72
C LEU A 99 6.27 4.02 7.62
N ARG A 100 7.45 3.83 7.03
CA ARG A 100 8.72 3.71 7.77
C ARG A 100 9.10 4.99 8.53
N ASN A 101 8.68 6.15 8.05
CA ASN A 101 8.96 7.46 8.64
C ASN A 101 8.01 7.79 9.79
N LEU A 102 6.93 7.00 9.99
CA LEU A 102 5.96 7.23 11.06
C LEU A 102 6.49 6.72 12.41
N SER A 103 6.29 7.54 13.44
CA SER A 103 6.54 7.20 14.83
C SER A 103 5.29 6.63 15.51
N ARG A 104 5.46 6.09 16.71
CA ARG A 104 4.34 5.63 17.57
C ARG A 104 3.43 6.78 18.01
N ASP A 105 3.99 7.98 18.12
CA ASP A 105 3.24 9.17 18.51
C ASP A 105 2.34 9.68 17.38
N ASP A 106 2.66 9.33 16.13
CA ASP A 106 1.86 9.65 14.95
C ASP A 106 0.62 8.75 14.80
N MET A 107 0.44 7.79 15.70
CA MET A 107 -0.66 6.83 15.64
C MET A 107 -1.80 7.25 16.55
N PRO A 108 -3.05 7.29 16.04
CA PRO A 108 -4.19 7.83 16.77
C PRO A 108 -4.67 6.94 17.93
N SER A 109 -4.33 5.65 17.92
CA SER A 109 -4.75 4.71 18.96
C SER A 109 -3.66 3.69 19.31
N THR A 110 -3.75 3.11 20.50
CA THR A 110 -2.87 2.02 20.95
C THR A 110 -2.89 0.82 19.99
N ASN A 111 -4.04 0.54 19.37
CA ASN A 111 -4.14 -0.52 18.35
C ASN A 111 -3.37 -0.18 17.08
N MET A 112 -3.40 1.07 16.62
CA MET A 112 -2.58 1.51 15.48
C MET A 112 -1.09 1.49 15.80
N ARG A 113 -0.69 1.86 17.02
CA ARG A 113 0.70 1.73 17.50
C ARG A 113 1.20 0.28 17.45
N LYS A 114 0.38 -0.67 17.89
CA LYS A 114 0.69 -2.11 17.81
C LYS A 114 0.84 -2.55 16.35
N ARG A 115 -0.09 -2.15 15.48
CA ARG A 115 -0.03 -2.45 14.04
C ARG A 115 1.22 -1.89 13.37
N LEU A 116 1.60 -0.64 13.66
CA LEU A 116 2.84 -0.05 13.15
C LEU A 116 4.06 -0.86 13.61
N SER A 117 4.08 -1.30 14.87
CA SER A 117 5.17 -2.11 15.41
C SER A 117 5.25 -3.50 14.74
N ASP A 118 4.10 -4.12 14.50
CA ASP A 118 4.00 -5.39 13.78
C ASP A 118 4.45 -5.27 12.32
N LEU A 119 4.02 -4.21 11.63
CA LEU A 119 4.41 -3.91 10.27
C LEU A 119 5.91 -3.65 10.18
N ARG A 120 6.46 -2.79 11.05
CA ARG A 120 7.88 -2.47 11.12
C ARG A 120 8.72 -3.73 11.32
N TYR A 121 8.32 -4.61 12.23
CA TYR A 121 8.99 -5.90 12.42
C TYR A 121 9.04 -6.73 11.13
N LEU A 122 7.93 -6.83 10.39
CA LEU A 122 7.89 -7.59 9.13
C LEU A 122 8.77 -6.95 8.06
N MET A 123 8.65 -5.64 7.88
CA MET A 123 9.33 -4.94 6.80
C MET A 123 10.82 -4.81 7.04
N GLN A 124 11.27 -4.65 8.29
CA GLN A 124 12.70 -4.67 8.63
C GLN A 124 13.40 -6.00 8.28
N LEU A 125 12.67 -7.13 8.29
CA LEU A 125 13.22 -8.40 7.81
C LEU A 125 13.49 -8.37 6.31
N VAL A 126 12.60 -7.74 5.55
CA VAL A 126 12.76 -7.53 4.11
C VAL A 126 13.86 -6.51 3.83
N GLU A 127 13.90 -5.38 4.55
CA GLU A 127 14.95 -4.35 4.42
C GLU A 127 16.34 -4.97 4.58
N LYS A 128 16.57 -5.69 5.68
CA LYS A 128 17.84 -6.36 5.95
C LYS A 128 18.25 -7.29 4.80
N ARG A 129 17.30 -8.05 4.26
CA ARG A 129 17.58 -8.98 3.16
C ARG A 129 17.93 -8.27 1.86
N VAL A 130 17.27 -7.15 1.58
CA VAL A 130 17.53 -6.32 0.40
C VAL A 130 18.89 -5.61 0.53
N GLU A 131 19.23 -5.15 1.73
CA GLU A 131 20.55 -4.58 2.05
C GLU A 131 21.67 -5.62 1.88
N GLU A 132 21.49 -6.85 2.39
CA GLU A 132 22.44 -7.96 2.21
C GLU A 132 22.70 -8.29 0.73
N GLN A 133 21.73 -8.04 -0.15
CA GLN A 133 21.86 -8.22 -1.60
C GLN A 133 22.37 -6.97 -2.33
N GLY A 134 22.61 -5.86 -1.63
CA GLY A 134 23.10 -4.62 -2.22
C GLY A 134 22.11 -3.92 -3.15
N LYS A 135 20.81 -4.25 -3.06
CA LYS A 135 19.74 -3.70 -3.92
C LYS A 135 18.88 -2.66 -3.21
N TRP A 136 19.38 -2.07 -2.12
CA TRP A 136 18.65 -1.09 -1.35
C TRP A 136 18.54 0.24 -2.10
N ILE A 137 17.31 0.75 -2.21
CA ILE A 137 17.00 2.08 -2.75
C ILE A 137 16.24 2.84 -1.67
N ALA A 138 16.76 4.00 -1.26
CA ALA A 138 16.19 4.77 -0.15
C ALA A 138 14.82 5.38 -0.47
N ASN A 139 14.63 5.89 -1.68
CA ASN A 139 13.39 6.52 -2.14
C ASN A 139 12.94 5.91 -3.48
N PRO A 140 12.45 4.65 -3.48
CA PRO A 140 12.13 3.94 -4.71
C PRO A 140 10.79 4.42 -5.32
N SER A 141 10.66 4.24 -6.63
CA SER A 141 9.36 4.18 -7.31
C SER A 141 8.56 2.95 -6.84
N ILE A 142 7.27 2.88 -7.18
CA ILE A 142 6.44 1.71 -6.85
C ILE A 142 6.99 0.44 -7.51
N GLU A 143 7.48 0.55 -8.75
CA GLU A 143 8.09 -0.54 -9.51
C GLU A 143 9.39 -1.02 -8.85
N GLN A 144 10.27 -0.09 -8.50
CA GLN A 144 11.51 -0.39 -7.77
C GLN A 144 11.23 -1.03 -6.40
N ALA A 145 10.21 -0.55 -5.68
CA ALA A 145 9.80 -1.15 -4.41
C ALA A 145 9.31 -2.59 -4.60
N ASN A 146 8.60 -2.90 -5.70
CA ASN A 146 8.21 -4.27 -6.02
C ASN A 146 9.43 -5.16 -6.30
N GLU A 147 10.41 -4.67 -7.06
CA GLU A 147 11.66 -5.42 -7.32
C GLU A 147 12.43 -5.70 -6.01
N MET A 148 12.53 -4.71 -5.13
CA MET A 148 13.13 -4.89 -3.80
C MET A 148 12.36 -5.93 -2.98
N PHE A 149 11.03 -5.95 -3.05
CA PHE A 149 10.23 -6.94 -2.35
C PHE A 149 10.46 -8.36 -2.90
N GLU A 150 10.50 -8.53 -4.23
CA GLU A 150 10.76 -9.81 -4.88
C GLU A 150 12.12 -10.40 -4.48
N VAL A 151 13.09 -9.51 -4.25
CA VAL A 151 14.43 -9.83 -3.76
C VAL A 151 14.42 -10.30 -2.30
N GLY A 152 13.61 -9.67 -1.44
CA GLY A 152 13.58 -9.94 0.01
C GLY A 152 12.44 -10.85 0.51
N LYS A 153 11.54 -11.28 -0.37
CA LYS A 153 10.36 -12.09 0.01
C LYS A 153 10.71 -13.48 0.52
N ASP A 154 11.90 -13.99 0.20
CA ASP A 154 12.42 -15.29 0.65
C ASP A 154 12.53 -15.36 2.19
N VAL A 155 12.84 -14.24 2.85
CA VAL A 155 12.85 -14.17 4.32
C VAL A 155 11.45 -14.29 4.91
N LEU A 156 10.44 -13.92 4.12
CA LEU A 156 9.04 -14.08 4.50
C LEU A 156 8.48 -15.46 4.12
N ASP A 157 9.31 -16.37 3.57
CA ASP A 157 8.85 -17.64 3.04
C ASP A 157 8.28 -18.53 4.16
N ILE A 158 6.95 -18.53 4.20
CA ILE A 158 6.11 -19.42 4.97
C ILE A 158 5.66 -20.44 3.96
N SER A 159 6.14 -21.67 4.12
CA SER A 159 5.84 -22.81 3.26
C SER A 159 4.41 -22.78 2.72
N ASP A 160 4.26 -22.92 1.41
CA ASP A 160 2.97 -23.01 0.71
C ASP A 160 2.08 -24.18 1.19
N VAL A 161 2.57 -25.01 2.10
CA VAL A 161 1.84 -26.13 2.69
C VAL A 161 1.58 -25.82 4.16
N SER A 162 0.31 -25.56 4.49
CA SER A 162 -0.17 -25.60 5.88
C SER A 162 0.02 -27.03 6.43
N GLU A 163 0.20 -27.21 7.74
CA GLU A 163 0.19 -28.53 8.43
C GLU A 163 -0.99 -29.46 8.04
N LYS A 164 -2.07 -28.91 7.47
CA LYS A 164 -3.24 -29.65 6.95
C LYS A 164 -3.20 -29.91 5.43
N GLY A 165 -2.04 -29.81 4.76
CA GLY A 165 -1.88 -30.12 3.33
C GLY A 165 -2.50 -29.12 2.34
N ARG A 166 -3.02 -27.98 2.81
CA ARG A 166 -3.68 -26.99 1.94
C ARG A 166 -2.65 -26.07 1.29
N LYS A 167 -2.59 -26.07 -0.04
CA LYS A 167 -1.77 -25.14 -0.86
C LYS A 167 -2.19 -23.70 -0.56
N ARG A 168 -1.31 -22.92 0.07
CA ARG A 168 -1.51 -21.51 0.40
C ARG A 168 -0.74 -20.65 -0.58
N ARG A 169 -1.29 -19.47 -0.90
CA ARG A 169 -0.57 -18.41 -1.60
C ARG A 169 -0.08 -17.44 -0.53
N GLY A 170 1.05 -17.76 0.12
CA GLY A 170 1.53 -17.04 1.32
C GLY A 170 1.63 -15.52 1.11
N LEU A 171 2.00 -15.08 -0.09
CA LEU A 171 2.12 -13.68 -0.47
C LEU A 171 0.79 -12.96 -0.72
N GLN A 172 -0.32 -13.69 -0.89
CA GLN A 172 -1.68 -13.12 -0.94
C GLN A 172 -2.31 -12.99 0.46
N MET A 173 -1.66 -13.54 1.48
CA MET A 173 -2.15 -13.40 2.84
C MET A 173 -2.01 -11.96 3.31
N LYS A 174 -2.93 -11.56 4.18
CA LYS A 174 -2.87 -10.27 4.88
C LYS A 174 -1.54 -10.16 5.61
N TRP A 175 -0.88 -9.02 5.49
CA TRP A 175 0.42 -8.79 6.13
C TRP A 175 0.35 -9.02 7.65
N THR A 176 -0.80 -8.71 8.28
CA THR A 176 -1.03 -8.98 9.72
C THR A 176 -0.95 -10.47 10.06
N SER A 177 -1.49 -11.33 9.19
CA SER A 177 -1.40 -12.79 9.35
C SER A 177 0.01 -13.30 9.04
N MET A 178 0.72 -12.63 8.12
CA MET A 178 2.12 -12.90 7.82
C MET A 178 3.00 -12.72 9.06
N VAL A 179 2.86 -11.59 9.77
CA VAL A 179 3.60 -11.28 11.00
C VAL A 179 3.44 -12.40 12.04
N THR A 180 2.21 -12.82 12.30
CA THR A 180 1.91 -13.87 13.28
C THR A 180 2.59 -15.18 12.93
N GLN A 181 2.55 -15.58 11.66
CA GLN A 181 3.20 -16.81 11.21
C GLN A 181 4.72 -16.74 11.30
N VAL A 182 5.33 -15.65 10.85
CA VAL A 182 6.79 -15.45 10.96
C VAL A 182 7.25 -15.51 12.42
N ARG A 183 6.49 -14.88 13.33
CA ARG A 183 6.78 -14.94 14.77
C ARG A 183 6.66 -16.36 15.33
N ASN A 184 5.62 -17.10 14.95
CA ASN A 184 5.41 -18.47 15.43
C ASN A 184 6.49 -19.43 14.91
N LYS A 185 6.88 -19.30 13.63
CA LYS A 185 7.99 -20.08 13.03
C LYS A 185 9.28 -19.87 13.82
N ARG A 186 9.66 -18.61 14.08
CA ARG A 186 10.90 -18.29 14.83
C ARG A 186 10.86 -18.73 16.28
N LYS A 187 9.68 -18.75 16.93
CA LYS A 187 9.52 -19.31 18.27
C LYS A 187 9.79 -20.82 18.28
N SER A 188 9.19 -21.56 17.35
CA SER A 188 9.38 -23.02 17.22
C SER A 188 10.85 -23.41 16.99
N HIS A 189 11.56 -22.68 16.12
CA HIS A 189 13.00 -22.90 15.88
C HIS A 189 13.90 -22.61 17.09
N ARG A 190 13.40 -21.88 18.10
CA ARG A 190 14.18 -21.52 19.31
C ARG A 190 13.94 -22.46 20.49
N THR A 191 12.91 -23.32 20.37
CA THR A 191 12.49 -24.29 21.39
C THR A 191 12.78 -25.73 20.99
N SER A 192 13.37 -25.94 19.82
CA SER A 192 13.83 -27.23 19.32
C SER A 192 15.35 -27.29 19.29
#